data_AF-A0A0Q7U628-F1
#
_entry.id   AF-A0A0Q7U628-F1
#
_cell.length_a   1.000
_cell.length_b   1.000
_cell.length_c   1.000
_cell.angle_alpha   90.00
_cell.angle_beta   90.00
_cell.angle_gamma   90.00
#
_symmetry.space_group_name_H-M   'P 1'
#
loop_
_entity.id
_entity.type
_entity.pdbx_description
1 polymer ?
#
loop_
_entity_poly.entity_id
_entity_poly.type
_entity_poly.pdbx_seq_one_letter_code
_entity_poly.pdbx_strand_id
1 'polypeptide(L)'
;MPRPSSAPIFVHSGWRCSSTYVWHRFRAVPEVMAYYEPWHEQLARLTPERIEHERPSTSGLRHPTEGLPYLSEFSGLLRPDGGVHGFETRLALDDYFLPPDQEDPGQAAYVETLIEAARREARTPVLACCRTLGRIGWLRRRFGGTHIVLIRDPVQQWRSFYSLRKRPRPTYFELCQYVILSEAAGGAAGARRLGLTAAKGELFDRIQAVRKRLKRAPARVSFAAFLAVYVLSYAAALPRADLVIDVDRLGGDPEYARTMATAIEVLTGVKLDFGDCRTPEPHAGGVGVDYRKEAVAMIEALDLSAALTAPGPVQTLYRKLVKALPEREAATVWDRMRAAWRERGARLGTVRA
;
A
#
# COMPACT_ATOMS: atom_id res chain seq x y z
N MET A 1 13.43 -9.11 -32.22
CA MET A 1 13.06 -8.97 -30.80
C MET A 1 11.54 -9.06 -30.69
N PRO A 2 10.98 -9.73 -29.67
CA PRO A 2 9.54 -9.72 -29.45
C PRO A 2 9.08 -8.27 -29.27
N ARG A 3 7.99 -7.86 -29.91
CA ARG A 3 7.42 -6.53 -29.69
C ARG A 3 6.87 -6.48 -28.25
N PRO A 4 7.06 -5.36 -27.53
CA PRO A 4 6.39 -5.13 -26.26
C PRO A 4 4.88 -5.31 -26.41
N SER A 5 4.24 -5.95 -25.44
CA SER A 5 2.79 -6.15 -25.45
C SER A 5 2.06 -4.80 -25.36
N SER A 6 1.03 -4.58 -26.18
CA SER A 6 0.15 -3.40 -26.05
C SER A 6 -0.84 -3.51 -24.88
N ALA A 7 -0.82 -4.63 -24.15
CA ALA A 7 -1.63 -4.86 -22.98
C ALA A 7 -1.07 -4.09 -21.77
N PRO A 8 -1.94 -3.49 -20.93
CA PRO A 8 -1.49 -2.78 -19.75
C PRO A 8 -0.88 -3.73 -18.71
N ILE A 9 0.07 -3.21 -17.94
CA ILE A 9 0.64 -3.86 -16.77
C ILE A 9 0.25 -3.03 -15.55
N PHE A 10 -0.45 -3.64 -14.61
CA PHE A 10 -0.83 -3.02 -13.34
C PHE A 10 0.09 -3.53 -12.23
N VAL A 11 0.74 -2.60 -11.51
CA VAL A 11 1.53 -2.92 -10.32
C VAL A 11 0.77 -2.41 -9.10
N HIS A 12 0.26 -3.35 -8.31
CA HIS A 12 -0.53 -3.08 -7.11
C HIS A 12 0.33 -3.25 -5.87
N SER A 13 0.23 -2.33 -4.92
CA SER A 13 0.94 -2.45 -3.65
C SER A 13 0.16 -1.80 -2.51
N GLY A 14 0.60 -2.02 -1.27
CA GLY A 14 0.30 -1.08 -0.19
C GLY A 14 1.30 0.09 -0.21
N TRP A 15 1.02 1.15 0.54
CA TRP A 15 2.01 2.21 0.77
C TRP A 15 3.28 1.62 1.40
N ARG A 16 4.46 2.19 1.11
CA ARG A 16 5.76 1.75 1.69
C ARG A 16 6.07 0.26 1.46
N CYS A 17 5.61 -0.28 0.33
CA CYS A 17 5.83 -1.66 -0.11
C CYS A 17 6.78 -1.70 -1.34
N SER A 18 7.81 -0.85 -1.34
CA SER A 18 8.82 -0.76 -2.42
C SER A 18 8.27 -0.52 -3.84
N SER A 19 7.03 -0.03 -3.97
CA SER A 19 6.41 0.26 -5.27
C SER A 19 7.18 1.27 -6.11
N THR A 20 7.75 2.31 -5.49
CA THR A 20 8.57 3.29 -6.20
C THR A 20 9.82 2.66 -6.81
N TYR A 21 10.45 1.68 -6.14
CA TYR A 21 11.61 0.97 -6.71
C TYR A 21 11.18 0.15 -7.93
N VAL A 22 10.14 -0.68 -7.79
CA VAL A 22 9.64 -1.51 -8.90
C VAL A 22 9.17 -0.66 -10.08
N TRP A 23 8.44 0.43 -9.82
CA TRP A 23 8.05 1.40 -10.83
C TRP A 23 9.27 2.01 -11.53
N HIS A 24 10.31 2.40 -10.79
CA HIS A 24 11.52 2.95 -11.37
C HIS A 24 12.21 1.95 -12.31
N ARG A 25 12.20 0.65 -11.99
CA ARG A 25 12.73 -0.38 -12.89
C ARG A 25 11.94 -0.48 -14.19
N PHE A 26 10.61 -0.39 -14.14
CA PHE A 26 9.78 -0.29 -15.35
C PHE A 26 10.05 1.00 -16.13
N ARG A 27 10.14 2.14 -15.45
CA ARG A 27 10.39 3.44 -16.07
C ARG A 27 11.72 3.50 -16.82
N ALA A 28 12.72 2.77 -16.36
CA ALA A 28 14.03 2.69 -17.00
C ALA A 28 14.01 1.95 -18.36
N VAL A 29 12.91 1.26 -18.70
CA VAL A 29 12.75 0.57 -19.99
C VAL A 29 12.16 1.54 -21.03
N PRO A 30 12.87 1.85 -22.13
CA PRO A 30 12.41 2.82 -23.14
C PRO A 30 11.03 2.49 -23.72
N GLU A 31 10.73 1.22 -23.89
CA GLU A 31 9.51 0.70 -24.48
C GLU A 31 8.28 0.78 -23.56
N VAL A 32 8.45 1.27 -22.33
CA VAL A 32 7.42 1.31 -21.29
C VAL A 32 7.07 2.75 -20.94
N MET A 33 5.78 3.07 -20.87
CA MET A 33 5.26 4.31 -20.26
C MET A 33 4.81 3.99 -18.83
N ALA A 34 5.61 4.35 -17.83
CA ALA A 34 5.35 4.00 -16.43
C ALA A 34 4.74 5.18 -15.64
N TYR A 35 3.43 5.13 -15.40
CA TYR A 35 2.72 6.12 -14.59
C TYR A 35 2.95 5.87 -13.09
N TYR A 36 3.49 6.88 -12.41
CA TYR A 36 3.70 6.87 -10.95
C TYR A 36 2.42 7.28 -10.21
N GLU A 37 1.89 6.38 -9.39
CA GLU A 37 0.73 6.62 -8.53
C GLU A 37 -0.46 7.30 -9.25
N PRO A 38 -1.00 6.71 -10.35
CA PRO A 38 -2.10 7.29 -11.14
C PRO A 38 -3.43 7.48 -10.39
N TRP A 39 -3.52 7.07 -9.12
CA TRP A 39 -4.65 7.37 -8.24
C TRP A 39 -4.29 8.36 -7.13
N HIS A 40 -3.21 9.14 -7.26
CA HIS A 40 -2.88 10.15 -6.25
C HIS A 40 -3.74 11.40 -6.40
N GLU A 41 -4.35 11.89 -5.33
CA GLU A 41 -5.25 13.06 -5.36
C GLU A 41 -4.60 14.35 -5.86
N GLN A 42 -3.26 14.41 -5.86
CA GLN A 42 -2.50 15.55 -6.37
C GLN A 42 -2.71 15.76 -7.88
N LEU A 43 -3.06 14.69 -8.60
CA LEU A 43 -3.30 14.73 -10.05
C LEU A 43 -4.47 15.63 -10.41
N ALA A 44 -5.42 15.88 -9.49
CA ALA A 44 -6.53 16.81 -9.72
C ALA A 44 -6.10 18.27 -9.86
N ARG A 45 -4.88 18.62 -9.40
CA ARG A 45 -4.34 19.99 -9.39
C ARG A 45 -2.89 20.01 -9.85
N LEU A 46 -2.49 19.04 -10.67
CA LEU A 46 -1.12 18.96 -11.19
C LEU A 46 -0.89 20.08 -12.21
N THR A 47 0.27 20.73 -12.17
CA THR A 47 0.67 21.75 -13.13
C THR A 47 2.08 21.43 -13.64
N PRO A 48 2.53 22.02 -14.76
CA PRO A 48 3.90 21.82 -15.25
C PRO A 48 4.95 22.13 -14.17
N GLU A 49 4.78 23.22 -13.42
CA GLU A 49 5.70 23.64 -12.36
C GLU A 49 5.75 22.63 -11.21
N ARG A 50 4.60 22.04 -10.86
CA ARG A 50 4.54 20.97 -9.85
C ARG A 50 5.22 19.70 -10.33
N ILE A 51 5.07 19.34 -11.61
CA ILE A 51 5.82 18.22 -12.19
C ILE A 51 7.30 18.49 -12.03
N GLU A 52 7.80 19.66 -12.41
CA GLU A 52 9.23 19.99 -12.28
C GLU A 52 9.74 19.95 -10.84
N HIS A 53 8.89 20.29 -9.87
CA HIS A 53 9.24 20.29 -8.44
C HIS A 53 9.20 18.90 -7.80
N GLU A 54 8.33 17.99 -8.25
CA GLU A 54 8.16 16.64 -7.67
C GLU A 54 9.26 15.68 -8.14
N ARG A 55 10.45 15.86 -7.56
CA ARG A 55 11.66 15.09 -7.87
C ARG A 55 12.08 14.22 -6.69
N PRO A 56 12.91 13.19 -6.94
CA PRO A 56 13.45 12.42 -5.83
C PRO A 56 14.18 13.25 -4.77
N SER A 57 14.93 14.28 -5.20
CA SER A 57 15.66 15.21 -4.33
C SER A 57 14.79 16.10 -3.43
N THR A 58 13.53 16.35 -3.80
CA THR A 58 12.63 17.29 -3.09
C THR A 58 11.49 16.59 -2.35
N SER A 59 11.19 15.32 -2.68
CA SER A 59 10.05 14.58 -2.14
C SER A 59 10.10 14.31 -0.62
N GLY A 60 11.27 14.47 0.03
CA GLY A 60 11.48 14.08 1.43
C GLY A 60 11.33 12.57 1.70
N LEU A 61 11.18 11.77 0.65
CA LEU A 61 11.12 10.32 0.67
C LEU A 61 12.52 9.74 0.45
N ARG A 62 12.77 8.54 0.97
CA ARG A 62 14.07 7.84 0.84
C ARG A 62 14.20 7.14 -0.52
N HIS A 63 14.14 7.91 -1.62
CA HIS A 63 14.34 7.42 -2.99
C HIS A 63 15.69 7.92 -3.55
N PRO A 64 16.31 7.22 -4.52
CA PRO A 64 17.55 7.67 -5.17
C PRO A 64 17.37 9.08 -5.79
N THR A 65 18.33 9.99 -5.61
CA THR A 65 18.18 11.43 -5.87
C THR A 65 18.22 11.87 -7.35
N GLU A 66 18.51 10.97 -8.28
CA GLU A 66 18.72 11.27 -9.71
C GLU A 66 17.51 10.85 -10.55
N GLY A 67 17.21 11.64 -11.59
CA GLY A 67 16.22 11.27 -12.62
C GLY A 67 15.21 12.37 -12.99
N LEU A 68 14.41 12.05 -14.00
CA LEU A 68 13.24 12.85 -14.40
C LEU A 68 12.24 12.97 -13.23
N PRO A 69 11.47 14.06 -13.15
CA PRO A 69 10.46 14.21 -12.10
C PRO A 69 9.46 13.05 -12.09
N TYR A 70 8.93 12.70 -10.92
CA TYR A 70 8.09 11.51 -10.73
C TYR A 70 6.85 11.47 -11.61
N LEU A 71 6.34 12.64 -11.99
CA LEU A 71 5.06 12.81 -12.66
C LEU A 71 5.20 13.24 -14.12
N SER A 72 6.40 13.08 -14.72
CA SER A 72 6.66 13.55 -16.09
C SER A 72 5.76 12.92 -17.15
N GLU A 73 5.32 11.69 -16.92
CA GLU A 73 4.48 10.89 -17.80
C GLU A 73 3.05 11.47 -17.90
N PHE A 74 2.68 12.38 -16.99
CA PHE A 74 1.41 13.11 -17.04
C PHE A 74 1.48 14.45 -17.78
N SER A 75 2.67 14.92 -18.20
CA SER A 75 2.85 16.24 -18.83
C SER A 75 1.95 16.46 -20.04
N GLY A 76 1.91 15.49 -20.96
CA GLY A 76 1.05 15.51 -22.15
C GLY A 76 -0.43 15.26 -21.87
N LEU A 77 -0.80 15.05 -20.61
CA LEU A 77 -2.18 14.78 -20.16
C LEU A 77 -2.75 15.91 -19.30
N LEU A 78 -2.02 17.01 -19.12
CA LEU A 78 -2.49 18.15 -18.36
C LEU A 78 -3.58 18.91 -19.11
N ARG A 79 -4.59 19.36 -18.37
CA ARG A 79 -5.58 20.33 -18.85
C ARG A 79 -4.97 21.74 -18.88
N PRO A 80 -5.49 22.65 -19.74
CA PRO A 80 -5.03 24.04 -19.78
C PRO A 80 -5.14 24.78 -18.44
N ASP A 81 -6.14 24.45 -17.62
CA ASP A 81 -6.40 25.04 -16.29
C ASP A 81 -5.75 24.25 -15.13
N GLY A 82 -4.95 23.23 -15.44
CA GLY A 82 -4.33 22.35 -14.47
C GLY A 82 -5.15 21.09 -14.16
N GLY A 83 -4.47 20.11 -13.58
CA GLY A 83 -4.98 18.76 -13.36
C GLY A 83 -4.80 17.85 -14.57
N VAL A 84 -4.77 16.54 -14.32
CA VAL A 84 -4.70 15.52 -15.36
C VAL A 84 -6.09 15.33 -15.96
N HIS A 85 -6.18 15.29 -17.29
CA HIS A 85 -7.43 15.07 -18.02
C HIS A 85 -8.16 13.81 -17.52
N GLY A 86 -9.45 13.95 -17.20
CA GLY A 86 -10.30 12.86 -16.71
C GLY A 86 -10.06 12.46 -15.25
N PHE A 87 -9.05 13.00 -14.55
CA PHE A 87 -8.83 12.66 -13.15
C PHE A 87 -9.78 13.42 -12.22
N GLU A 88 -10.45 12.70 -11.33
CA GLU A 88 -11.28 13.25 -10.26
C GLU A 88 -10.71 12.88 -8.89
N THR A 89 -10.74 13.80 -7.92
CA THR A 89 -10.22 13.56 -6.55
C THR A 89 -10.82 12.31 -5.90
N ARG A 90 -12.11 12.02 -6.17
CA ARG A 90 -12.81 10.81 -5.67
C ARG A 90 -12.05 9.53 -5.99
N LEU A 91 -11.41 9.46 -7.17
CA LEU A 91 -10.74 8.24 -7.63
C LEU A 91 -9.67 7.80 -6.63
N ALA A 92 -9.05 8.73 -5.92
CA ALA A 92 -7.93 8.44 -5.03
C ALA A 92 -8.26 7.43 -3.93
N LEU A 93 -9.41 7.57 -3.25
CA LEU A 93 -9.76 6.70 -2.13
C LEU A 93 -11.24 6.27 -2.09
N ASP A 94 -12.12 6.93 -2.83
CA ASP A 94 -13.52 6.53 -2.86
C ASP A 94 -13.63 5.18 -3.55
N ASP A 95 -14.49 4.33 -3.00
CA ASP A 95 -14.63 2.94 -3.42
C ASP A 95 -13.26 2.24 -3.51
N TYR A 96 -12.41 2.40 -2.49
CA TYR A 96 -11.11 1.71 -2.42
C TYR A 96 -11.28 0.21 -2.73
N PHE A 97 -12.33 -0.40 -2.16
CA PHE A 97 -12.78 -1.75 -2.46
C PHE A 97 -13.89 -1.76 -3.51
N LEU A 98 -13.55 -1.41 -4.75
CA LEU A 98 -14.50 -1.39 -5.87
C LEU A 98 -14.81 -2.83 -6.35
N PRO A 99 -16.08 -3.28 -6.29
CA PRO A 99 -16.47 -4.60 -6.77
C PRO A 99 -16.18 -4.79 -8.27
N PRO A 100 -15.82 -6.01 -8.73
CA PRO A 100 -15.49 -6.25 -10.14
C PRO A 100 -16.57 -5.83 -11.13
N ASP A 101 -17.84 -6.03 -10.76
CA ASP A 101 -18.99 -5.81 -11.65
C ASP A 101 -19.62 -4.41 -11.50
N GLN A 102 -19.10 -3.57 -10.59
CA GLN A 102 -19.61 -2.21 -10.42
C GLN A 102 -19.20 -1.32 -11.59
N GLU A 103 -20.15 -0.55 -12.12
CA GLU A 103 -19.86 0.47 -13.14
C GLU A 103 -19.24 1.72 -12.50
N ASP A 104 -18.14 2.18 -13.05
CA ASP A 104 -17.57 3.52 -12.80
C ASP A 104 -17.05 4.07 -14.13
N PRO A 105 -17.91 4.67 -14.97
CA PRO A 105 -17.53 5.15 -16.29
C PRO A 105 -16.48 6.25 -16.24
N GLY A 106 -16.48 7.09 -15.19
CA GLY A 106 -15.48 8.14 -15.01
C GLY A 106 -14.08 7.57 -14.73
N GLN A 107 -13.97 6.61 -13.81
CA GLN A 107 -12.71 5.92 -13.57
C GLN A 107 -12.26 5.13 -14.80
N ALA A 108 -13.21 4.52 -15.52
CA ALA A 108 -12.89 3.76 -16.73
C ALA A 108 -12.30 4.66 -17.82
N ALA A 109 -12.93 5.80 -18.10
CA ALA A 109 -12.46 6.77 -19.08
C ALA A 109 -11.09 7.36 -18.70
N TYR A 110 -10.86 7.62 -17.41
CA TYR A 110 -9.56 8.08 -16.93
C TYR A 110 -8.44 7.06 -17.20
N VAL A 111 -8.66 5.79 -16.84
CA VAL A 111 -7.64 4.73 -17.05
C VAL A 111 -7.41 4.49 -18.53
N GLU A 112 -8.47 4.49 -19.36
CA GLU A 112 -8.32 4.37 -20.81
C GLU A 112 -7.49 5.52 -21.38
N THR A 113 -7.68 6.75 -20.90
CA THR A 113 -6.86 7.90 -21.31
C THR A 113 -5.36 7.66 -21.08
N LEU A 114 -4.99 7.07 -19.93
CA LEU A 114 -3.58 6.73 -19.65
C LEU A 114 -3.05 5.63 -20.57
N ILE A 115 -3.85 4.58 -20.78
CA ILE A 115 -3.49 3.44 -21.63
C ILE A 115 -3.32 3.88 -23.09
N GLU A 116 -4.27 4.66 -23.62
CA GLU A 116 -4.23 5.20 -24.98
C GLU A 116 -3.06 6.15 -25.19
N ALA A 117 -2.72 6.98 -24.20
CA ALA A 117 -1.58 7.88 -24.29
C ALA A 117 -0.26 7.11 -24.46
N ALA A 118 -0.03 6.06 -23.66
CA ALA A 118 1.11 5.17 -23.83
C ALA A 118 1.14 4.50 -25.22
N ARG A 119 -0.02 4.00 -25.68
CA ARG A 119 -0.16 3.33 -26.98
C ARG A 119 0.11 4.25 -28.16
N ARG A 120 -0.29 5.52 -28.09
CA ARG A 120 0.01 6.52 -29.15
C ARG A 120 1.50 6.74 -29.32
N GLU A 121 2.28 6.58 -28.27
CA GLU A 121 3.75 6.61 -28.30
C GLU A 121 4.37 5.24 -28.59
N ALA A 122 3.57 4.23 -28.95
CA ALA A 122 3.99 2.84 -29.15
C ALA A 122 4.71 2.23 -27.93
N ARG A 123 4.32 2.64 -26.71
CA ARG A 123 4.88 2.15 -25.44
C ARG A 123 3.86 1.31 -24.67
N THR A 124 4.38 0.37 -23.88
CA THR A 124 3.58 -0.48 -22.99
C THR A 124 3.13 0.33 -21.78
N PRO A 125 1.81 0.45 -21.48
CA PRO A 125 1.34 1.17 -20.32
C PRO A 125 1.63 0.39 -19.03
N VAL A 126 2.34 1.00 -18.09
CA VAL A 126 2.54 0.47 -16.73
C VAL A 126 1.91 1.43 -15.72
N LEU A 127 0.94 0.96 -14.94
CA LEU A 127 0.27 1.75 -13.91
C LEU A 127 0.64 1.20 -12.53
N ALA A 128 1.54 1.88 -11.83
CA ALA A 128 2.04 1.46 -10.52
C ALA A 128 1.43 2.30 -9.40
N CYS A 129 0.61 1.68 -8.53
CA CYS A 129 -0.11 2.43 -7.52
C CYS A 129 -0.33 1.67 -6.21
N CYS A 130 -0.17 2.39 -5.09
CA CYS A 130 -0.43 1.86 -3.75
C CYS A 130 -1.90 1.91 -3.30
N ARG A 131 -2.81 2.39 -4.18
CA ARG A 131 -4.25 2.56 -3.89
C ARG A 131 -5.17 1.59 -4.63
N THR A 132 -4.60 0.64 -5.37
CA THR A 132 -5.38 -0.18 -6.31
C THR A 132 -5.56 -1.63 -5.88
N LEU A 133 -5.01 -2.07 -4.75
CA LEU A 133 -5.17 -3.45 -4.26
C LEU A 133 -6.66 -3.82 -4.08
N GLY A 134 -7.47 -2.93 -3.49
CA GLY A 134 -8.89 -3.19 -3.25
C GLY A 134 -9.76 -3.26 -4.51
N ARG A 135 -9.27 -2.75 -5.65
CA ARG A 135 -10.00 -2.65 -6.94
C ARG A 135 -9.37 -3.41 -8.09
N ILE A 136 -8.36 -4.25 -7.81
CA ILE A 136 -7.71 -5.10 -8.81
C ILE A 136 -8.71 -5.96 -9.60
N GLY A 137 -9.79 -6.45 -8.97
CA GLY A 137 -10.82 -7.22 -9.67
C GLY A 137 -11.57 -6.41 -10.71
N TRP A 138 -11.89 -5.16 -10.39
CA TRP A 138 -12.50 -4.23 -11.33
C TRP A 138 -11.56 -3.88 -12.48
N LEU A 139 -10.30 -3.55 -12.17
CA LEU A 139 -9.28 -3.24 -13.18
C LEU A 139 -9.05 -4.42 -14.14
N ARG A 140 -8.91 -5.64 -13.61
CA ARG A 140 -8.72 -6.85 -14.41
C ARG A 140 -9.89 -7.12 -15.34
N ARG A 141 -11.12 -7.03 -14.83
CA ARG A 141 -12.33 -7.27 -15.64
C ARG A 141 -12.46 -6.23 -16.76
N ARG A 142 -12.08 -4.98 -16.50
CA ARG A 142 -12.32 -3.87 -17.43
C ARG A 142 -11.22 -3.68 -18.48
N PHE A 143 -9.96 -3.94 -18.12
CA PHE A 143 -8.79 -3.63 -18.96
C PHE A 143 -7.94 -4.85 -19.30
N GLY A 144 -8.20 -6.01 -18.68
CA GLY A 144 -7.34 -7.17 -18.80
C GLY A 144 -5.89 -6.84 -18.44
N GLY A 145 -4.95 -7.39 -19.19
CA GLY A 145 -3.52 -7.15 -18.98
C GLY A 145 -2.92 -7.99 -17.86
N THR A 146 -1.72 -7.62 -17.44
CA THR A 146 -0.97 -8.33 -16.38
C THR A 146 -1.08 -7.60 -15.06
N HIS A 147 -1.41 -8.31 -13.98
CA HIS A 147 -1.55 -7.77 -12.63
C HIS A 147 -0.47 -8.32 -11.70
N ILE A 148 0.45 -7.45 -11.30
CA ILE A 148 1.54 -7.74 -10.38
C ILE A 148 1.18 -7.19 -9.00
N VAL A 149 1.19 -8.02 -7.97
CA VAL A 149 0.97 -7.61 -6.57
C VAL A 149 2.28 -7.63 -5.81
N LEU A 150 2.66 -6.51 -5.21
CA LEU A 150 3.79 -6.41 -4.29
C LEU A 150 3.29 -6.65 -2.86
N ILE A 151 3.98 -7.50 -2.09
CA ILE A 151 3.68 -7.78 -0.69
C ILE A 151 4.91 -7.62 0.20
N ARG A 152 4.71 -6.99 1.37
CA ARG A 152 5.75 -6.74 2.37
C ARG A 152 5.32 -7.22 3.75
N ASP A 153 6.29 -7.49 4.62
CA ASP A 153 6.12 -7.74 6.04
C ASP A 153 5.23 -6.65 6.67
N PRO A 154 4.06 -7.00 7.22
CA PRO A 154 3.09 -6.01 7.69
C PRO A 154 3.63 -5.19 8.88
N VAL A 155 4.46 -5.77 9.74
CA VAL A 155 5.01 -5.06 10.90
C VAL A 155 6.05 -4.04 10.46
N GLN A 156 6.98 -4.43 9.58
CA GLN A 156 8.01 -3.53 9.04
C GLN A 156 7.40 -2.47 8.13
N GLN A 157 6.41 -2.84 7.31
CA GLN A 157 5.65 -1.90 6.51
C GLN A 157 4.96 -0.86 7.41
N TRP A 158 4.26 -1.31 8.46
CA TRP A 158 3.62 -0.41 9.42
C TRP A 158 4.61 0.54 10.11
N ARG A 159 5.72 -0.02 10.62
CA ARG A 159 6.79 0.75 11.25
C ARG A 159 7.37 1.80 10.30
N SER A 160 7.41 1.52 9.00
CA SER A 160 7.87 2.48 8.00
C SER A 160 6.97 3.71 7.89
N PHE A 161 5.65 3.57 8.00
CA PHE A 161 4.76 4.73 8.13
C PHE A 161 4.99 5.42 9.47
N TYR A 162 4.96 4.63 10.54
CA TYR A 162 4.92 5.14 11.90
C TYR A 162 6.18 5.92 12.28
N SER A 163 7.36 5.51 11.76
CA SER A 163 8.62 6.20 12.01
C SER A 163 8.69 7.61 11.41
N LEU A 164 7.79 7.95 10.48
CA LEU A 164 7.74 9.28 9.85
C LEU A 164 6.90 10.28 10.64
N ARG A 165 6.30 9.88 11.77
CA ARG A 165 5.56 10.80 12.64
C ARG A 165 6.48 11.92 13.14
N LYS A 166 6.10 13.17 12.86
CA LYS A 166 6.73 14.38 13.42
C LYS A 166 5.80 14.96 14.47
N ARG A 167 6.24 14.96 15.74
CA ARG A 167 5.38 15.22 16.92
C ARG A 167 4.26 14.14 17.00
N PRO A 168 3.44 14.02 18.07
CA PRO A 168 2.40 12.98 18.11
C PRO A 168 1.24 13.37 17.17
N ARG A 169 1.48 13.30 15.86
CA ARG A 169 0.53 13.52 14.79
C ARG A 169 0.63 12.35 13.82
N PRO A 170 -0.50 11.73 13.43
CA PRO A 170 -0.50 10.66 12.44
C PRO A 170 0.07 11.16 11.11
N THR A 171 0.83 10.31 10.45
CA THR A 171 1.29 10.52 9.08
C THR A 171 0.12 10.47 8.11
N TYR A 172 0.31 11.02 6.90
CA TYR A 172 -0.68 10.91 5.83
C TYR A 172 -1.06 9.44 5.55
N PHE A 173 -0.09 8.52 5.55
CA PHE A 173 -0.33 7.09 5.35
C PHE A 173 -1.31 6.50 6.37
N GLU A 174 -1.17 6.87 7.65
CA GLU A 174 -2.06 6.43 8.72
C GLU A 174 -3.47 7.02 8.54
N LEU A 175 -3.57 8.28 8.13
CA LEU A 175 -4.86 8.93 7.90
C LEU A 175 -5.63 8.25 6.77
N CYS A 176 -4.95 7.85 5.69
CA CYS A 176 -5.58 7.05 4.63
C CYS A 176 -6.12 5.72 5.14
N GLN A 177 -5.39 5.01 6.03
CA GLN A 177 -5.91 3.76 6.59
C GLN A 177 -7.20 3.99 7.39
N TYR A 178 -7.28 5.09 8.14
CA TYR A 178 -8.50 5.41 8.88
C TYR A 178 -9.67 5.74 7.97
N VAL A 179 -9.44 6.51 6.90
CA VAL A 179 -10.49 6.84 5.92
C VAL A 179 -10.99 5.57 5.24
N ILE A 180 -10.08 4.77 4.65
CA ILE A 180 -10.44 3.53 3.96
C ILE A 180 -11.22 2.59 4.88
N LEU A 181 -10.71 2.34 6.09
CA LEU A 181 -11.38 1.43 7.02
C LEU A 181 -12.75 1.96 7.46
N SER A 182 -12.90 3.26 7.60
CA SER A 182 -14.18 3.86 8.01
C SER A 182 -15.29 3.74 6.96
N GLU A 183 -14.91 3.51 5.70
CA GLU A 183 -15.81 3.46 4.54
C GLU A 183 -15.96 2.05 3.96
N ALA A 184 -15.02 1.14 4.24
CA ALA A 184 -15.07 -0.23 3.74
C ALA A 184 -16.21 -1.03 4.37
N ALA A 185 -17.17 -1.49 3.56
CA ALA A 185 -18.28 -2.35 4.01
C ALA A 185 -17.77 -3.62 4.73
N GLY A 186 -16.81 -4.33 4.14
CA GLY A 186 -16.14 -5.49 4.76
C GLY A 186 -15.25 -5.13 5.96
N GLY A 187 -14.99 -3.84 6.20
CA GLY A 187 -14.22 -3.33 7.33
C GLY A 187 -15.08 -2.81 8.49
N ALA A 188 -16.41 -2.83 8.38
CA ALA A 188 -17.31 -2.16 9.31
C ALA A 188 -17.13 -2.60 10.78
N ALA A 189 -16.92 -3.89 11.03
CA ALA A 189 -16.66 -4.40 12.37
C ALA A 189 -15.31 -3.92 12.94
N GLY A 190 -14.25 -3.90 12.11
CA GLY A 190 -12.96 -3.32 12.45
C GLY A 190 -13.04 -1.81 12.71
N ALA A 191 -13.80 -1.08 11.89
CA ALA A 191 -14.06 0.35 12.08
C ALA A 191 -14.76 0.62 13.42
N ARG A 192 -15.83 -0.14 13.74
CA ARG A 192 -16.53 -0.04 15.04
C ARG A 192 -15.60 -0.31 16.21
N ARG A 193 -14.78 -1.37 16.14
CA ARG A 193 -13.79 -1.71 17.17
C ARG A 193 -12.84 -0.55 17.47
N LEU A 194 -12.44 0.20 16.46
CA LEU A 194 -11.52 1.33 16.59
C LEU A 194 -12.24 2.66 16.83
N GLY A 195 -13.57 2.67 16.90
CA GLY A 195 -14.37 3.89 16.99
C GLY A 195 -14.16 4.81 15.79
N LEU A 196 -14.02 4.26 14.59
CA LEU A 196 -13.97 5.01 13.34
C LEU A 196 -15.38 5.23 12.81
N THR A 197 -15.59 6.36 12.16
CA THR A 197 -16.87 6.72 11.53
C THR A 197 -16.54 7.44 10.24
N ALA A 198 -17.17 7.04 9.14
CA ALA A 198 -17.02 7.73 7.87
C ALA A 198 -17.44 9.19 8.02
N ALA A 199 -16.58 10.09 7.59
CA ALA A 199 -16.89 11.50 7.47
C ALA A 199 -17.49 11.78 6.08
N LYS A 200 -18.29 12.84 5.96
CA LYS A 200 -18.83 13.30 4.67
C LYS A 200 -17.93 14.39 4.08
N GLY A 201 -18.09 14.63 2.77
CA GLY A 201 -17.41 15.70 2.04
C GLY A 201 -16.20 15.21 1.25
N GLU A 202 -15.41 16.17 0.77
CA GLU A 202 -14.24 15.89 -0.06
C GLU A 202 -13.18 15.12 0.72
N LEU A 203 -12.24 14.49 0.00
CA LEU A 203 -11.18 13.69 0.64
C LEU A 203 -10.39 14.50 1.68
N PHE A 204 -10.13 15.78 1.41
CA PHE A 204 -9.46 16.66 2.35
C PHE A 204 -10.21 16.77 3.68
N ASP A 205 -11.53 16.97 3.63
CA ASP A 205 -12.36 17.13 4.83
C ASP A 205 -12.38 15.85 5.66
N ARG A 206 -12.50 14.70 5.00
CA ARG A 206 -12.44 13.39 5.65
C ARG A 206 -11.11 13.15 6.34
N ILE A 207 -10.00 13.46 5.66
CA ILE A 207 -8.65 13.38 6.24
C ILE A 207 -8.49 14.31 7.45
N GLN A 208 -9.02 15.53 7.40
CA GLN A 208 -8.98 16.45 8.55
C GLN A 208 -9.85 15.96 9.71
N ALA A 209 -11.02 15.37 9.42
CA ALA A 209 -11.90 14.82 10.44
C ALA A 209 -11.22 13.69 11.22
N VAL A 210 -10.65 12.69 10.53
CA VAL A 210 -9.92 11.59 11.20
C VAL A 210 -8.66 12.10 11.89
N ARG A 211 -7.95 13.09 11.32
CA ARG A 211 -6.80 13.72 11.97
C ARG A 211 -7.18 14.39 13.28
N LYS A 212 -8.26 15.17 13.31
CA LYS A 212 -8.73 15.87 14.51
C LYS A 212 -9.07 14.88 15.62
N ARG A 213 -9.75 13.78 15.27
CA ARG A 213 -10.17 12.73 16.19
C ARG A 213 -9.00 11.89 16.72
N LEU A 214 -8.06 11.52 15.85
CA LEU A 214 -7.05 10.49 16.12
C LEU A 214 -5.63 11.06 16.29
N LYS A 215 -5.48 12.38 16.36
CA LYS A 215 -4.16 13.03 16.52
C LYS A 215 -3.30 12.41 17.62
N ARG A 216 -3.92 12.03 18.75
CA ARG A 216 -3.24 11.45 19.93
C ARG A 216 -3.56 9.97 20.13
N ALA A 217 -4.10 9.29 19.13
CA ALA A 217 -4.40 7.87 19.24
C ALA A 217 -3.09 7.08 19.50
N PRO A 218 -3.12 6.08 20.38
CA PRO A 218 -1.94 5.25 20.65
C PRO A 218 -1.57 4.42 19.42
N ALA A 219 -0.30 4.03 19.34
CA ALA A 219 0.26 3.28 18.21
C ALA A 219 -0.56 2.04 17.83
N ARG A 220 -1.15 1.34 18.81
CA ARG A 220 -1.99 0.16 18.58
C ARG A 220 -3.20 0.44 17.68
N VAL A 221 -3.80 1.63 17.76
CA VAL A 221 -4.96 2.01 16.92
C VAL A 221 -4.52 2.18 15.46
N SER A 222 -3.37 2.81 15.25
CA SER A 222 -2.76 2.94 13.93
C SER A 222 -2.40 1.59 13.33
N PHE A 223 -1.75 0.72 14.12
CA PHE A 223 -1.39 -0.63 13.67
C PHE A 223 -2.62 -1.46 13.33
N ALA A 224 -3.65 -1.46 14.19
CA ALA A 224 -4.88 -2.20 13.96
C ALA A 224 -5.63 -1.70 12.70
N ALA A 225 -5.71 -0.39 12.48
CA ALA A 225 -6.33 0.17 11.29
C ALA A 225 -5.56 -0.19 10.01
N PHE A 226 -4.23 -0.04 10.04
CA PHE A 226 -3.36 -0.49 8.96
C PHE A 226 -3.56 -1.97 8.67
N LEU A 227 -3.55 -2.82 9.70
CA LEU A 227 -3.65 -4.25 9.52
C LEU A 227 -4.99 -4.65 8.90
N ALA A 228 -6.09 -4.03 9.34
CA ALA A 228 -7.41 -4.27 8.77
C ALA A 228 -7.42 -3.98 7.26
N VAL A 229 -6.94 -2.81 6.85
CA VAL A 229 -6.86 -2.45 5.43
C VAL A 229 -5.90 -3.38 4.70
N TYR A 230 -4.75 -3.71 5.29
CA TYR A 230 -3.75 -4.63 4.73
C TYR A 230 -4.38 -5.99 4.42
N VAL A 231 -5.00 -6.66 5.40
CA VAL A 231 -5.56 -8.00 5.20
C VAL A 231 -6.72 -8.00 4.22
N LEU A 232 -7.62 -7.01 4.29
CA LEU A 232 -8.74 -6.88 3.35
C LEU A 232 -8.24 -6.65 1.91
N SER A 233 -7.22 -5.79 1.74
CA SER A 233 -6.63 -5.47 0.44
C SER A 233 -5.95 -6.66 -0.20
N TYR A 234 -5.15 -7.42 0.54
CA TYR A 234 -4.48 -8.61 -0.01
C TYR A 234 -5.44 -9.80 -0.18
N ALA A 235 -6.46 -9.95 0.68
CA ALA A 235 -7.51 -10.94 0.47
C ALA A 235 -8.29 -10.66 -0.84
N ALA A 236 -8.52 -9.39 -1.18
CA ALA A 236 -9.10 -9.00 -2.46
C ALA A 236 -8.12 -9.23 -3.63
N ALA A 237 -6.82 -8.93 -3.44
CA ALA A 237 -5.87 -8.88 -4.55
C ALA A 237 -5.21 -10.20 -4.93
N LEU A 238 -4.80 -11.01 -3.96
CA LEU A 238 -4.02 -12.22 -4.23
C LEU A 238 -4.71 -13.22 -5.17
N PRO A 239 -6.04 -13.46 -5.09
CA PRO A 239 -6.72 -14.35 -6.03
C PRO A 239 -6.75 -13.85 -7.49
N ARG A 240 -6.39 -12.60 -7.73
CA ARG A 240 -6.52 -11.91 -9.03
C ARG A 240 -5.17 -11.50 -9.62
N ALA A 241 -4.08 -11.79 -8.92
CA ALA A 241 -2.73 -11.49 -9.34
C ALA A 241 -2.22 -12.57 -10.31
N ASP A 242 -1.54 -12.14 -11.37
CA ASP A 242 -0.78 -13.04 -12.24
C ASP A 242 0.62 -13.31 -11.66
N LEU A 243 1.16 -12.35 -10.90
CA LEU A 243 2.43 -12.48 -10.18
C LEU A 243 2.35 -11.80 -8.81
N VAL A 244 2.89 -12.45 -7.79
CA VAL A 244 3.05 -11.88 -6.44
C VAL A 244 4.53 -11.78 -6.11
N ILE A 245 5.00 -10.56 -5.83
CA ILE A 245 6.39 -10.27 -5.50
C ILE A 245 6.48 -9.94 -4.00
N ASP A 246 7.07 -10.85 -3.24
CA ASP A 246 7.57 -10.58 -1.89
C ASP A 246 8.79 -9.64 -1.95
N VAL A 247 8.58 -8.36 -1.60
CA VAL A 247 9.62 -7.34 -1.68
C VAL A 247 10.67 -7.46 -0.57
N ASP A 248 10.40 -8.21 0.50
CA ASP A 248 11.41 -8.46 1.53
C ASP A 248 12.44 -9.51 1.07
N ARG A 249 12.06 -10.38 0.12
CA ARG A 249 12.99 -11.31 -0.52
C ARG A 249 13.73 -10.67 -1.68
N LEU A 250 13.09 -9.74 -2.39
CA LEU A 250 13.62 -9.16 -3.63
C LEU A 250 15.02 -8.55 -3.47
N GLY A 251 15.30 -7.89 -2.33
CA GLY A 251 16.62 -7.30 -2.06
C GLY A 251 17.56 -8.17 -1.22
N GLY A 252 17.14 -9.37 -0.79
CA GLY A 252 17.90 -10.25 0.10
C GLY A 252 18.21 -11.64 -0.48
N ASP A 253 17.58 -11.99 -1.61
CA ASP A 253 17.66 -13.29 -2.26
C ASP A 253 17.89 -13.08 -3.78
N PRO A 254 19.15 -13.10 -4.25
CA PRO A 254 19.48 -12.84 -5.65
C PRO A 254 18.86 -13.83 -6.64
N GLU A 255 18.65 -15.09 -6.22
CA GLU A 255 18.00 -16.09 -7.05
C GLU A 255 16.51 -15.78 -7.21
N TYR A 256 15.84 -15.42 -6.11
CA TYR A 256 14.47 -14.94 -6.15
C TYR A 256 14.33 -13.68 -7.01
N ALA A 257 15.26 -12.73 -6.90
CA ALA A 257 15.27 -11.52 -7.73
C ALA A 257 15.33 -11.85 -9.24
N ARG A 258 16.24 -12.73 -9.65
CA ARG A 258 16.33 -13.20 -11.05
C ARG A 258 15.07 -13.95 -11.49
N THR A 259 14.50 -14.77 -10.60
CA THR A 259 13.25 -15.51 -10.87
C THR A 259 12.09 -14.55 -11.12
N MET A 260 11.94 -13.50 -10.31
CA MET A 260 10.89 -12.50 -10.49
C MET A 260 11.10 -11.66 -11.75
N ALA A 261 12.34 -11.28 -12.07
CA ALA A 261 12.65 -10.60 -13.34
C ALA A 261 12.26 -11.45 -14.55
N THR A 262 12.61 -12.74 -14.53
CA THR A 262 12.26 -13.70 -15.59
C THR A 262 10.74 -13.87 -15.69
N ALA A 263 10.04 -13.99 -14.57
CA ALA A 263 8.57 -14.11 -14.57
C ALA A 263 7.89 -12.87 -15.18
N ILE A 264 8.38 -11.66 -14.88
CA ILE A 264 7.88 -10.43 -15.50
C ILE A 264 8.14 -10.43 -17.00
N GLU A 265 9.34 -10.80 -17.44
CA GLU A 265 9.68 -10.89 -18.86
C GLU A 265 8.77 -11.89 -19.60
N VAL A 266 8.53 -13.06 -19.02
CA VAL A 266 7.63 -14.08 -19.59
C VAL A 266 6.18 -13.59 -19.68
N LEU A 267 5.68 -12.92 -18.63
CA LEU A 267 4.28 -12.46 -18.59
C LEU A 267 4.03 -11.24 -19.48
N THR A 268 5.02 -10.37 -19.64
CA THR A 268 4.81 -9.01 -20.17
C THR A 268 5.65 -8.69 -21.39
N GLY A 269 6.71 -9.45 -21.66
CA GLY A 269 7.75 -9.11 -22.63
C GLY A 269 8.71 -8.01 -22.15
N VAL A 270 8.51 -7.45 -20.96
CA VAL A 270 9.35 -6.38 -20.41
C VAL A 270 10.47 -7.00 -19.59
N LYS A 271 11.71 -6.78 -20.01
CA LYS A 271 12.89 -7.23 -19.28
C LYS A 271 13.26 -6.24 -18.19
N LEU A 272 13.21 -6.68 -16.94
CA LEU A 272 13.68 -5.92 -15.78
C LEU A 272 14.95 -6.54 -15.22
N ASP A 273 15.69 -5.73 -14.48
CA ASP A 273 16.80 -6.18 -13.64
C ASP A 273 16.56 -5.69 -12.21
N PHE A 274 16.78 -6.56 -11.22
CA PHE A 274 16.64 -6.27 -9.79
C PHE A 274 17.95 -6.45 -9.03
N GLY A 275 19.09 -6.60 -9.71
CA GLY A 275 20.39 -6.84 -9.08
C GLY A 275 20.87 -5.72 -8.16
N ASP A 276 20.32 -4.51 -8.31
CA ASP A 276 20.57 -3.36 -7.44
C ASP A 276 19.57 -3.22 -6.27
N CYS A 277 18.60 -4.13 -6.15
CA CYS A 277 17.58 -4.07 -5.10
C CYS A 277 18.24 -4.26 -3.73
N ARG A 278 17.92 -3.36 -2.79
CA ARG A 278 18.43 -3.42 -1.42
C ARG A 278 17.27 -3.53 -0.44
N THR A 279 17.38 -4.46 0.49
CA THR A 279 16.46 -4.55 1.62
C THR A 279 16.75 -3.39 2.58
N PRO A 280 15.76 -2.54 2.90
CA PRO A 280 15.97 -1.49 3.89
C PRO A 280 16.25 -2.11 5.25
N GLU A 281 17.15 -1.49 6.02
CA GLU A 281 17.37 -1.85 7.42
C GLU A 281 16.03 -1.87 8.20
N PRO A 282 15.79 -2.90 9.04
CA PRO A 282 14.60 -2.95 9.87
C PRO A 282 14.45 -1.68 10.70
N HIS A 283 13.21 -1.19 10.82
CA HIS A 283 12.96 -0.02 11.63
C HIS A 283 13.20 -0.34 13.11
N ALA A 284 14.28 0.22 13.67
CA ALA A 284 14.67 0.05 15.06
C ALA A 284 13.65 0.70 16.02
N GLY A 285 13.48 0.09 17.21
CA GLY A 285 12.69 0.63 18.30
C GLY A 285 11.50 -0.23 18.72
N GLY A 286 11.38 -0.43 20.03
CA GLY A 286 10.19 -1.01 20.65
C GLY A 286 9.06 0.00 20.67
N VAL A 287 8.25 0.04 19.61
CA VAL A 287 6.91 0.63 19.71
C VAL A 287 6.11 -0.29 20.63
N GLY A 288 5.53 0.23 21.72
CA GLY A 288 4.76 -0.53 22.71
C GLY A 288 3.42 -1.07 22.16
N VAL A 289 3.49 -1.86 21.09
CA VAL A 289 2.37 -2.52 20.42
C VAL A 289 2.60 -4.02 20.51
N ASP A 290 1.60 -4.72 21.03
CA ASP A 290 1.54 -6.17 21.00
C ASP A 290 1.00 -6.61 19.63
N TYR A 291 1.87 -6.65 18.62
CA TYR A 291 1.46 -6.83 17.23
C TYR A 291 0.61 -8.09 17.03
N ARG A 292 0.99 -9.22 17.64
CA ARG A 292 0.24 -10.47 17.51
C ARG A 292 -1.16 -10.34 18.12
N LYS A 293 -1.27 -9.77 19.33
CA LYS A 293 -2.56 -9.58 20.00
C LYS A 293 -3.49 -8.69 19.18
N GLU A 294 -2.99 -7.55 18.69
CA GLU A 294 -3.79 -6.65 17.86
C GLU A 294 -4.16 -7.31 16.53
N ALA A 295 -3.29 -8.16 15.98
CA ALA A 295 -3.55 -8.85 14.74
C ALA A 295 -4.64 -9.91 14.85
N VAL A 296 -4.54 -10.80 15.85
CA VAL A 296 -5.57 -11.81 16.12
C VAL A 296 -6.91 -11.13 16.34
N ALA A 297 -6.96 -10.12 17.21
CA ALA A 297 -8.21 -9.45 17.53
C ALA A 297 -8.82 -8.69 16.34
N MET A 298 -8.01 -8.22 15.38
CA MET A 298 -8.53 -7.59 14.17
C MET A 298 -8.98 -8.63 13.13
N ILE A 299 -8.24 -9.73 12.95
CA ILE A 299 -8.62 -10.81 12.04
C ILE A 299 -9.94 -11.45 12.49
N GLU A 300 -10.11 -11.66 13.81
CA GLU A 300 -11.38 -12.12 14.40
C GLU A 300 -12.50 -11.10 14.18
N ALA A 301 -12.24 -9.81 14.41
CA ALA A 301 -13.25 -8.78 14.21
C ALA A 301 -13.71 -8.66 12.74
N LEU A 302 -12.85 -9.01 11.78
CA LEU A 302 -13.15 -8.99 10.35
C LEU A 302 -13.68 -10.33 9.83
N ASP A 303 -13.78 -11.36 10.68
CA ASP A 303 -14.19 -12.72 10.31
C ASP A 303 -13.34 -13.32 9.16
N LEU A 304 -12.02 -13.10 9.19
CA LEU A 304 -11.11 -13.51 8.11
C LEU A 304 -10.34 -14.82 8.39
N SER A 305 -10.52 -15.44 9.55
CA SER A 305 -9.74 -16.61 9.97
C SER A 305 -9.84 -17.78 8.98
N ALA A 306 -11.07 -18.11 8.53
CA ALA A 306 -11.29 -19.19 7.57
C ALA A 306 -10.69 -18.85 6.20
N ALA A 307 -10.88 -17.62 5.71
CA ALA A 307 -10.36 -17.18 4.42
C ALA A 307 -8.82 -17.18 4.37
N LEU A 308 -8.16 -16.82 5.48
CA LEU A 308 -6.70 -16.80 5.58
C LEU A 308 -6.08 -18.20 5.63
N THR A 309 -6.77 -19.17 6.21
CA THR A 309 -6.27 -20.53 6.41
C THR A 309 -6.64 -21.49 5.27
N ALA A 310 -7.60 -21.10 4.42
CA ALA A 310 -7.97 -21.86 3.24
C ALA A 310 -6.78 -22.03 2.27
N PRO A 311 -6.63 -23.21 1.63
CA PRO A 311 -5.68 -23.39 0.54
C PRO A 311 -5.95 -22.41 -0.61
N GLY A 312 -4.88 -21.86 -1.20
CA GLY A 312 -4.98 -20.99 -2.37
C GLY A 312 -4.10 -19.73 -2.28
N PRO A 313 -4.32 -18.75 -3.18
CA PRO A 313 -3.47 -17.56 -3.29
C PRO A 313 -3.36 -16.74 -1.99
N VAL A 314 -4.42 -16.73 -1.18
CA VAL A 314 -4.46 -16.03 0.12
C VAL A 314 -3.55 -16.67 1.17
N GLN A 315 -3.17 -17.94 1.02
CA GLN A 315 -2.23 -18.60 1.94
C GLN A 315 -0.86 -17.91 1.99
N THR A 316 -0.46 -17.20 0.92
CA THR A 316 0.75 -16.36 0.92
C THR A 316 0.65 -15.23 1.95
N LEU A 317 -0.52 -14.59 2.08
CA LEU A 317 -0.77 -13.59 3.11
C LEU A 317 -0.69 -14.20 4.52
N TYR A 318 -1.27 -15.39 4.73
CA TYR A 318 -1.18 -16.08 6.01
C TYR A 318 0.26 -16.40 6.41
N ARG A 319 1.07 -16.98 5.49
CA ARG A 319 2.50 -17.24 5.75
C ARG A 319 3.25 -15.95 6.10
N LYS A 320 2.92 -14.84 5.44
CA LYS A 320 3.50 -13.53 5.72
C LYS A 320 3.14 -13.05 7.13
N LEU A 321 1.88 -13.18 7.53
CA LEU A 321 1.39 -12.81 8.86
C LEU A 321 2.05 -13.65 9.95
N VAL A 322 2.12 -14.98 9.79
CA VAL A 322 2.75 -15.89 10.78
C VAL A 322 4.22 -15.54 10.98
N LYS A 323 4.97 -15.30 9.89
CA LYS A 323 6.39 -14.92 9.98
C LYS A 323 6.58 -13.57 10.68
N ALA A 324 5.73 -12.59 10.38
CA ALA A 324 5.83 -11.25 10.96
C ALA A 324 5.35 -11.16 12.42
N LEU A 325 4.52 -12.12 12.85
CA LEU A 325 3.83 -12.13 14.14
C LEU A 325 4.09 -13.46 14.88
N PRO A 326 5.35 -13.79 15.18
CA PRO A 326 5.71 -15.07 15.77
C PRO A 326 4.95 -15.33 17.08
N GLU A 327 4.76 -16.60 17.40
CA GLU A 327 4.21 -16.99 18.70
C GLU A 327 5.07 -16.44 19.82
N ARG A 328 4.41 -15.98 20.89
CA ARG A 328 5.16 -15.70 22.10
C ARG A 328 5.68 -17.03 22.63
N GLU A 329 6.98 -17.11 22.88
CA GLU A 329 7.50 -18.14 23.78
C GLU A 329 6.67 -18.08 25.07
N ALA A 330 6.25 -19.25 25.56
CA ALA A 330 5.46 -19.33 26.78
C ALA A 330 6.21 -18.59 27.89
N ALA A 331 5.55 -17.61 28.52
CA ALA A 331 6.17 -16.81 29.56
C ALA A 331 6.77 -17.74 30.63
N THR A 332 8.08 -17.64 30.82
CA THR A 332 8.77 -18.44 31.82
C THR A 332 8.20 -18.10 33.20
N VAL A 333 8.36 -19.00 34.17
CA VAL A 333 7.97 -18.72 35.56
C VAL A 333 8.61 -17.42 36.04
N TRP A 334 9.85 -17.13 35.61
CA TRP A 334 10.56 -15.89 35.92
C TRP A 334 9.94 -14.64 35.28
N ASP A 335 9.39 -14.71 34.08
CA ASP A 335 8.68 -13.58 33.46
C ASP A 335 7.37 -13.27 34.17
N ARG A 336 6.65 -14.32 34.61
CA ARG A 336 5.44 -14.19 35.42
C ARG A 336 5.73 -13.61 36.80
N MET A 337 6.82 -14.06 37.44
CA MET A 337 7.27 -13.48 38.71
C MET A 337 7.69 -12.02 38.56
N ARG A 338 8.45 -11.66 37.51
CA ARG A 338 8.85 -10.27 37.24
C ARG A 338 7.66 -9.36 36.92
N ALA A 339 6.64 -9.86 36.23
CA ALA A 339 5.40 -9.11 35.98
C ALA A 339 4.60 -8.90 37.27
N ALA A 340 4.44 -9.93 38.09
CA ALA A 340 3.77 -9.84 39.38
C ALA A 340 4.50 -8.91 40.36
N TRP A 341 5.84 -8.88 40.34
CA TRP A 341 6.63 -7.94 41.13
C TRP A 341 6.49 -6.50 40.66
N ARG A 342 6.39 -6.26 39.34
CA ARG A 342 6.10 -4.92 38.78
C ARG A 342 4.69 -4.43 39.15
N GLU A 343 3.69 -5.31 39.11
CA GLU A 343 2.32 -4.96 39.54
C GLU A 343 2.23 -4.72 41.05
N ARG A 344 2.96 -5.47 41.89
CA ARG A 344 3.03 -5.24 43.34
C ARG A 344 3.81 -3.96 43.68
N GLY A 345 4.91 -3.69 42.98
CA GLY A 345 5.68 -2.45 43.14
C GLY A 345 4.88 -1.19 42.76
N ALA A 346 4.08 -1.27 41.68
CA ALA A 346 3.17 -0.19 41.29
C ALA A 346 2.04 0.06 42.31
N ARG A 347 1.56 -0.99 43.00
CA ARG A 347 0.55 -0.86 44.07
C ARG A 347 1.12 -0.33 45.39
N LEU A 348 2.41 -0.58 45.67
CA LEU A 348 3.10 -0.07 46.86
C LEU A 348 3.57 1.38 46.70
N GLY A 349 3.76 1.87 45.46
CA GLY A 349 4.09 3.27 45.16
C GLY A 349 2.91 4.25 45.26
N THR A 350 1.67 3.75 45.36
CA THR A 350 0.45 4.56 45.58
C THR A 350 0.09 4.75 47.05
N VAL A 351 0.89 4.24 47.98
CA VAL A 351 0.71 4.46 49.43
C VAL A 351 1.98 5.09 50.02
N ARG A 352 2.23 6.35 49.67
CA ARG A 352 2.90 7.31 50.54
C ARG A 352 2.66 8.73 50.02
N ALA A 353 2.10 9.53 50.92
CA ALA A 353 1.90 10.97 50.82
C ALA A 353 3.22 11.74 50.64
#